data_AF-A0A6P1FNG1-F1
#
_entry.id   AF-A0A6P1FNG1-F1
#
_cell.length_a   1.000
_cell.length_b   1.000
_cell.length_c   1.000
_cell.angle_alpha   90.00
_cell.angle_beta   90.00
_cell.angle_gamma   90.00
#
_symmetry.space_group_name_H-M   'P 1'
#
loop_
_entity.id
_entity.type
_entity.pdbx_description
1 polymer ?
#
loop_
_entity_poly.entity_id
_entity_poly.type
_entity_poly.pdbx_seq_one_letter_code
_entity_poly.pdbx_strand_id
1 'polypeptide(L)'
;MIEWSPLQMLRSSGQDEWVMVDALRTGRIGLVRRIETGPYRETWFRAVTWAAEPERRTLVGYSRSMDTIAAALWAHQPPTAQEKPFPGYPPSRPSP
;
A
#
# COMPACT_ATOMS: atom_id res chain seq x y z
N MET A 1 17.68 13.92 -7.50
CA MET A 1 17.14 12.59 -7.85
C MET A 1 15.90 12.39 -6.99
N ILE A 2 14.72 12.26 -7.57
CA ILE A 2 13.51 11.97 -6.78
C ILE A 2 13.52 10.46 -6.54
N GLU A 3 13.73 10.06 -5.30
CA GLU A 3 13.63 8.65 -4.92
C GLU A 3 12.14 8.26 -4.97
N TRP A 4 11.86 7.14 -5.64
CA TRP A 4 10.51 6.61 -5.73
C TRP A 4 10.06 6.07 -4.37
N SER A 5 8.80 6.33 -3.98
CA SER A 5 8.22 5.80 -2.74
C SER A 5 6.77 5.35 -2.93
N PRO A 6 6.36 4.19 -2.36
CA PRO A 6 4.97 3.75 -2.30
C PRO A 6 4.00 4.77 -1.69
N LEU A 7 4.48 5.67 -0.84
CA LEU A 7 3.64 6.74 -0.27
C LEU A 7 3.03 7.64 -1.35
N GLN A 8 3.74 7.84 -2.47
CA GLN A 8 3.25 8.66 -3.58
C GLN A 8 2.00 8.06 -4.25
N MET A 9 1.68 6.80 -3.95
CA MET A 9 0.53 6.07 -4.47
C MET A 9 -0.66 6.07 -3.49
N LEU A 10 -0.50 6.61 -2.29
CA LEU A 10 -1.60 6.81 -1.34
C LEU A 10 -2.42 8.05 -1.71
N ARG A 11 -3.74 7.92 -1.70
CA ARG A 11 -4.70 9.01 -1.87
C ARG A 11 -5.56 9.08 -0.63
N SER A 12 -5.61 10.25 0.00
CA SER A 12 -6.49 10.46 1.15
C SER A 12 -7.94 10.19 0.73
N SER A 13 -8.64 9.39 1.52
CA SER A 13 -10.07 9.08 1.37
C SER A 13 -10.88 9.52 2.59
N GLY A 14 -10.21 10.18 3.55
CA GLY A 14 -10.75 10.63 4.82
C GLY A 14 -9.64 11.14 5.73
N GLN A 15 -10.00 11.53 6.95
CA GLN A 15 -9.07 12.12 7.92
C GLN A 15 -7.94 11.16 8.34
N ASP A 16 -8.25 9.87 8.43
CA ASP A 16 -7.34 8.83 8.93
C ASP A 16 -7.24 7.63 7.96
N GLU A 17 -7.63 7.83 6.71
CA GLU A 17 -7.70 6.75 5.73
C GLU A 17 -7.12 7.17 4.39
N TRP A 18 -6.35 6.24 3.81
CA TRP A 18 -5.74 6.37 2.50
C TRP A 18 -6.02 5.13 1.66
N VAL A 19 -6.38 5.34 0.41
CA VAL A 19 -6.48 4.31 -0.60
C VAL A 19 -5.17 4.27 -1.37
N MET A 20 -4.52 3.11 -1.42
CA MET A 20 -3.40 2.89 -2.31
C MET A 20 -3.93 2.57 -3.72
N VAL A 21 -3.52 3.36 -4.69
CA VAL A 21 -3.91 3.19 -6.09
C VAL A 21 -2.69 2.90 -6.96
N ASP A 22 -2.84 2.01 -7.93
CA ASP A 22 -1.90 1.92 -9.03
C ASP A 22 -2.24 3.01 -10.05
N ALA A 23 -1.40 4.05 -10.13
CA ALA A 23 -1.59 5.14 -11.08
C ALA A 23 -1.56 4.69 -12.55
N LEU A 24 -0.95 3.56 -12.87
CA LEU A 24 -0.82 3.04 -14.23
C LEU A 24 -2.00 2.15 -14.65
N ARG A 25 -2.65 1.49 -13.69
CA ARG A 25 -3.69 0.49 -13.95
C ARG A 25 -5.07 0.86 -13.40
N THR A 26 -5.20 2.06 -12.82
CA THR A 26 -6.41 2.60 -12.17
C THR A 26 -7.04 1.68 -11.11
N GLY A 27 -6.31 0.64 -10.69
CA GLY A 27 -6.73 -0.35 -9.70
C GLY A 27 -6.45 0.13 -8.29
N ARG A 28 -7.40 -0.14 -7.39
CA ARG A 28 -7.18 0.02 -5.95
C ARG A 28 -6.46 -1.21 -5.43
N ILE A 29 -5.33 -1.00 -4.76
CA ILE A 29 -4.49 -2.06 -4.21
C ILE A 29 -4.96 -2.38 -2.79
N GLY A 30 -5.24 -1.35 -2.01
CA GLY A 30 -5.73 -1.52 -0.65
C GLY A 30 -5.97 -0.22 0.08
N LEU A 31 -6.21 -0.37 1.38
CA LEU A 31 -6.48 0.71 2.31
C LEU A 31 -5.42 0.71 3.40
N VAL A 32 -4.94 1.89 3.74
CA VAL A 32 -4.18 2.15 4.96
C VAL A 32 -5.06 3.01 5.85
N ARG A 33 -5.22 2.64 7.12
CA ARG A 33 -5.95 3.43 8.11
C ARG A 33 -5.07 3.71 9.32
N ARG A 34 -5.04 4.96 9.78
CA ARG A 34 -4.46 5.35 11.07
C ARG A 34 -5.43 4.95 12.17
N ILE A 35 -4.92 4.26 13.18
CA ILE A 35 -5.65 3.86 14.36
C ILE A 35 -4.86 4.26 15.60
N GLU A 36 -5.57 4.54 16.68
CA GLU A 36 -4.96 4.71 18.00
C GLU A 36 -5.27 3.47 18.83
N THR A 37 -4.25 2.87 19.45
CA THR A 37 -4.42 1.66 20.26
C THR A 37 -3.51 1.67 21.49
N GLY A 38 -3.89 0.87 22.49
CA GLY A 38 -3.16 0.73 23.75
C GLY A 38 -3.47 1.83 24.78
N PRO A 39 -2.96 1.67 26.02
CA PRO A 39 -3.23 2.57 27.13
C PRO A 39 -2.67 3.99 26.94
N TYR A 40 -1.70 4.14 26.03
CA TYR A 40 -1.04 5.42 25.73
C TYR A 40 -1.48 6.05 24.40
N ARG A 41 -2.55 5.54 23.77
CA ARG A 41 -3.03 6.00 22.45
C ARG A 41 -1.93 6.08 21.41
N GLU A 42 -1.16 5.00 21.30
CA GLU A 42 -0.10 4.95 20.29
C GLU A 42 -0.71 4.96 18.90
N THR A 43 -0.10 5.74 18.00
CA THR A 43 -0.50 5.76 16.59
C THR A 43 0.05 4.54 15.88
N TRP A 44 -0.84 3.82 15.21
CA TRP A 44 -0.53 2.69 14.34
C TRP A 44 -1.21 2.86 12.99
N PHE A 45 -0.63 2.24 11.96
CA PHE A 45 -1.21 2.16 10.64
C PHE A 45 -1.53 0.71 10.31
N ARG A 46 -2.77 0.46 9.93
CA ARG A 46 -3.28 -0.85 9.53
C ARG A 46 -3.49 -0.86 8.03
N ALA A 47 -2.94 -1.85 7.33
CA ALA A 47 -3.20 -2.07 5.91
C ALA A 47 -4.07 -3.30 5.65
N VAL A 48 -4.98 -3.16 4.69
CA VAL A 48 -5.76 -4.28 4.14
C VAL A 48 -5.76 -4.20 2.61
N THR A 49 -5.93 -5.35 1.96
CA THR A 49 -6.16 -5.40 0.52
C THR A 49 -7.47 -4.71 0.14
N TRP A 50 -7.58 -4.27 -1.10
CA TRP A 50 -8.80 -3.66 -1.60
C TRP A 50 -9.81 -4.74 -1.99
N ALA A 51 -11.05 -4.56 -1.55
CA ALA A 51 -12.22 -5.23 -2.08
C ALA A 51 -13.45 -4.32 -1.91
N ALA A 52 -14.41 -4.44 -2.82
CA ALA A 52 -15.68 -3.72 -2.74
C ALA A 52 -16.45 -4.11 -1.46
N GLU A 53 -16.57 -5.41 -1.22
CA GLU A 53 -17.10 -5.98 0.01
C GLU A 53 -16.02 -5.97 1.11
N PRO A 54 -16.25 -5.29 2.25
CA PRO A 54 -15.26 -5.18 3.32
C PRO A 54 -14.77 -6.52 3.89
N GLU A 55 -15.65 -7.52 3.95
CA GLU A 55 -15.35 -8.87 4.43
C GLU A 55 -14.37 -9.66 3.56
N ARG A 56 -14.23 -9.29 2.28
CA ARG A 56 -13.23 -9.89 1.38
C ARG A 56 -11.85 -9.25 1.49
N ARG A 57 -11.71 -8.17 2.28
CA ARG A 57 -10.43 -7.50 2.50
C ARG A 57 -9.59 -8.35 3.43
N THR A 58 -8.37 -8.63 3.01
CA THR A 58 -7.41 -9.40 3.82
C THR A 58 -6.48 -8.44 4.53
N LEU A 59 -6.16 -8.75 5.79
CA LEU A 59 -5.16 -7.99 6.55
C LEU A 59 -3.78 -8.18 5.92
N VAL A 60 -3.12 -7.08 5.59
CA VAL A 60 -1.71 -7.06 5.20
C VAL A 60 -0.83 -6.94 6.44
N GLY A 61 -1.19 -6.05 7.37
CA GLY A 61 -0.48 -5.95 8.64
C GLY A 61 -0.69 -4.63 9.37
N TYR A 62 0.20 -4.39 10.34
CA TYR A 62 0.25 -3.20 11.18
C TYR A 62 1.69 -2.69 11.25
N SER A 63 1.86 -1.38 11.27
CA SER A 63 3.16 -0.75 11.55
C SER A 63 2.97 0.60 12.23
N ARG A 64 3.98 1.04 12.98
CA ARG A 64 4.06 2.43 13.48
C ARG A 64 4.55 3.42 12.41
N SER A 65 5.09 2.91 11.30
CA SER A 65 5.59 3.72 10.18
C SER A 65 4.65 3.63 8.99
N MET A 66 4.26 4.79 8.46
CA MET A 66 3.43 4.89 7.26
C MET A 66 4.16 4.33 6.03
N ASP A 67 5.45 4.64 5.88
CA ASP A 67 6.29 4.12 4.80
C ASP A 67 6.34 2.60 4.80
N THR A 68 6.60 2.00 5.97
CA THR A 68 6.72 0.54 6.10
C THR A 68 5.42 -0.15 5.74
N ILE A 69 4.27 0.36 6.21
CA ILE A 69 2.99 -0.28 5.90
C ILE A 69 2.57 -0.07 4.44
N ALA A 70 2.93 1.08 3.84
CA ALA A 70 2.68 1.35 2.44
C ALA A 70 3.52 0.43 1.55
N ALA A 71 4.80 0.23 1.88
CA ALA A 71 5.67 -0.71 1.16
C ALA A 71 5.14 -2.15 1.24
N ALA A 72 4.70 -2.59 2.43
CA ALA A 72 4.07 -3.89 2.60
C ALA A 72 2.81 -4.00 1.74
N LEU A 73 1.93 -2.99 1.76
CA LEU A 73 0.70 -3.01 0.96
C LEU A 73 0.98 -3.03 -0.55
N TRP A 74 2.00 -2.30 -1.01
CA TRP A 74 2.42 -2.30 -2.41
C TRP A 74 2.92 -3.68 -2.86
N ALA A 75 3.64 -4.42 -2.00
CA ALA A 75 4.08 -5.78 -2.31
C ALA A 75 2.92 -6.78 -2.46
N HIS A 76 1.76 -6.50 -1.85
CA HIS A 76 0.54 -7.30 -1.93
C HIS A 76 -0.35 -6.97 -3.15
N GLN A 77 0.18 -6.24 -4.12
CA GLN A 77 -0.49 -6.02 -5.40
C GLN A 77 -1.01 -7.32 -6.02
N PRO A 78 -2.26 -7.36 -6.52
CA PRO A 78 -2.72 -8.52 -7.27
C PRO A 78 -1.79 -8.78 -8.47
N PRO A 79 -1.62 -10.04 -8.93
CA PRO A 79 -0.71 -10.39 -10.03
C PRO A 79 -0.94 -9.57 -11.30
N THR A 80 -2.21 -9.24 -11.56
CA THR A 80 -2.68 -8.33 -12.61
C THR A 80 -2.36 -6.86 -12.35
N ALA A 81 -1.48 -6.52 -11.40
CA ALA A 81 -0.88 -5.21 -11.22
C ALA A 81 0.65 -5.22 -11.42
N GLN A 82 1.33 -6.35 -11.20
CA GLN A 82 2.79 -6.47 -11.31
C GLN A 82 3.33 -6.54 -12.75
N GLU A 83 2.52 -6.93 -13.74
CA GLU A 83 3.01 -7.19 -15.11
C GLU A 83 3.48 -5.97 -15.92
N LYS A 84 3.55 -4.74 -15.35
CA LYS A 84 4.02 -3.57 -16.09
C LYS A 84 5.34 -3.14 -15.47
N PRO A 85 6.46 -3.24 -16.20
CA PRO A 85 7.70 -2.66 -15.72
C PRO A 85 7.49 -1.16 -15.49
N PHE A 86 8.02 -0.68 -14.36
CA PHE A 86 8.10 0.74 -14.07
C PHE A 86 8.86 1.46 -15.19
N PRO A 87 8.34 2.58 -15.73
CA PRO A 87 9.15 3.43 -16.60
C PRO A 87 10.37 3.92 -15.83
N GLY A 88 11.56 3.44 -16.20
CA GLY A 88 12.83 3.82 -15.59
C GLY A 88 13.48 2.80 -14.65
N TYR A 89 12.90 1.61 -14.44
CA TYR A 89 13.57 0.52 -13.73
C TYR A 89 14.08 -0.54 -14.72
N PRO A 90 15.38 -0.91 -14.70
CA PRO A 90 15.84 -2.04 -15.50
C PRO A 90 15.15 -3.31 -14.99
N PRO A 91 14.73 -4.23 -15.89
CA PRO A 91 14.18 -5.50 -15.46
C PRO A 91 15.17 -6.20 -14.52
N SER A 92 14.69 -6.71 -13.39
CA SER A 92 15.49 -7.54 -12.49
C SER A 92 16.09 -8.67 -13.31
N ARG A 93 17.40 -8.60 -13.57
CA ARG A 93 18.10 -9.62 -14.32
C ARG A 93 17.99 -10.92 -13.53
N PRO A 94 17.42 -12.00 -14.08
CA PRO A 94 17.51 -13.28 -13.40
C PRO A 94 18.99 -13.60 -13.23
N SER A 95 19.41 -13.83 -11.98
CA SER A 95 20.77 -14.30 -11.72
C SER A 95 20.92 -15.73 -12.28
N PRO A 96 22.06 -16.05 -12.92
CA PRO A 96 22.33 -17.37 -13.46
C PRO A 96 22.47 -18.44 -12.36
#